data_AF-M6B0U0-F1
#
_entry.id   AF-M6B0U0-F1
#
_cell.length_a   1.000
_cell.length_b   1.000
_cell.length_c   1.000
_cell.angle_alpha   90.00
_cell.angle_beta   90.00
_cell.angle_gamma   90.00
#
_symmetry.space_group_name_H-M   'P 1'
#
loop_
_entity.id
_entity.type
_entity.pdbx_description
1 polymer ?
#
loop_
_entity_poly.entity_id
_entity_poly.type
_entity_poly.pdbx_seq_one_letter_code
_entity_poly.pdbx_strand_id
1 'polypeptide(L)'
;MVLVDTSIWIEFFKRNEPYFSELRNLIESSEVIVHEVIFGELLQGCKSKSEVSFILEYWENLNTLTSENSFLEAGKLSYEQKLKDKGVGLIDSVIINEAINRNLKLWTLDKKILKILSAKDVYRSKQ
;
A
#
# COMPACT_ATOMS: atom_id res chain seq x y z
N MET A 1 4.72 7.74 9.66
CA MET A 1 4.91 7.09 8.35
C MET A 1 3.67 6.32 7.94
N VAL A 2 3.38 6.33 6.64
CA VAL A 2 2.17 5.81 6.02
C VAL A 2 2.56 4.86 4.88
N LEU A 3 2.15 3.60 4.98
CA LEU A 3 2.20 2.67 3.85
C LEU A 3 0.99 2.97 2.95
N VAL A 4 1.24 3.26 1.68
CA VAL A 4 0.20 3.67 0.74
C VAL A 4 -0.12 2.52 -0.20
N ASP A 5 -1.35 2.04 -0.15
CA ASP A 5 -1.85 0.93 -0.95
C ASP A 5 -2.02 1.29 -2.43
N THR A 6 -2.04 0.29 -3.30
CA THR A 6 -2.26 0.39 -4.75
C THR A 6 -3.51 1.20 -5.08
N SER A 7 -4.59 0.99 -4.32
CA SER A 7 -5.86 1.70 -4.51
C SER A 7 -5.74 3.21 -4.36
N ILE A 8 -4.90 3.71 -3.45
CA ILE A 8 -4.67 5.14 -3.24
C ILE A 8 -3.76 5.71 -4.33
N TRP A 9 -2.70 4.98 -4.71
CA TRP A 9 -1.84 5.38 -5.82
C TRP A 9 -2.62 5.56 -7.12
N ILE A 10 -3.56 4.66 -7.42
CA ILE A 10 -4.43 4.77 -8.59
C ILE A 10 -5.24 6.09 -8.58
N GLU A 11 -5.83 6.45 -7.44
CA GLU A 11 -6.61 7.68 -7.32
C GLU A 11 -5.72 8.93 -7.38
N PHE A 12 -4.51 8.87 -6.81
CA PHE A 12 -3.50 9.92 -6.92
C PHE A 12 -3.09 10.17 -8.38
N PHE A 13 -2.76 9.13 -9.14
CA PHE A 13 -2.35 9.28 -10.54
C PHE A 13 -3.49 9.78 -11.44
N LYS A 14 -4.74 9.46 -11.09
CA LYS A 14 -5.94 10.05 -11.73
C LYS A 14 -6.22 11.49 -11.32
N ARG A 15 -5.48 12.04 -10.35
CA ARG A 15 -5.68 13.38 -9.76
C ARG A 15 -7.05 13.55 -9.09
N ASN A 16 -7.57 12.49 -8.49
CA ASN A 16 -8.83 12.57 -7.76
C ASN A 16 -8.61 13.15 -6.36
N GLU A 17 -9.36 14.19 -6.00
CA GLU A 17 -9.36 14.75 -4.64
C GLU A 17 -10.23 13.90 -3.69
N PRO A 18 -9.88 13.83 -2.40
CA PRO A 18 -8.74 14.48 -1.72
C PRO A 18 -7.39 13.74 -1.88
N TYR A 19 -7.39 12.57 -2.51
CA TYR A 19 -6.23 11.66 -2.52
C TYR A 19 -5.00 12.31 -3.14
N PHE A 20 -5.21 13.11 -4.20
CA PHE A 20 -4.14 13.82 -4.87
C PHE A 20 -3.42 14.80 -3.95
N SER A 21 -4.14 15.76 -3.39
CA SER A 21 -3.56 16.78 -2.52
C SER A 21 -2.93 16.19 -1.26
N GLU A 22 -3.57 15.20 -0.66
CA GLU A 22 -3.08 14.61 0.58
C GLU A 22 -1.87 13.71 0.38
N LEU A 23 -1.86 12.83 -0.62
CA LEU A 23 -0.67 12.02 -0.88
C LEU A 23 0.52 12.89 -1.28
N ARG A 24 0.28 13.96 -2.05
CA ARG A 24 1.32 14.95 -2.35
C ARG A 24 1.93 15.54 -1.08
N ASN A 25 1.10 15.96 -0.12
CA ASN A 25 1.60 16.50 1.15
C ASN A 25 2.43 15.47 1.92
N LEU A 26 2.00 14.20 1.95
CA LEU A 26 2.75 13.12 2.60
C LEU A 26 4.09 12.83 1.91
N ILE A 27 4.14 12.91 0.57
CA ILE A 27 5.38 12.77 -0.21
C ILE A 27 6.33 13.93 0.12
N GLU A 28 5.83 15.17 0.07
CA GLU A 28 6.62 16.37 0.37
C GLU A 28 7.15 16.36 1.82
N SER A 29 6.40 15.77 2.77
CA SER A 29 6.82 15.61 4.15
C SER A 29 7.64 14.33 4.42
N SER A 30 8.01 13.55 3.39
CA SER A 30 8.75 12.28 3.52
C SER A 30 8.07 11.23 4.43
N GLU A 31 6.74 11.27 4.52
CA GLU A 31 5.94 10.38 5.39
C GLU A 31 5.47 9.11 4.67
N VAL A 32 5.66 9.01 3.36
CA VAL A 32 5.25 7.86 2.54
C VAL A 32 6.29 6.74 2.61
N ILE A 33 5.80 5.52 2.83
CA ILE A 33 6.53 4.26 2.63
C ILE A 33 5.90 3.52 1.45
N VAL A 34 6.76 2.93 0.61
CA VAL A 34 6.35 2.08 -0.52
C VAL A 34 6.89 0.67 -0.37
N HIS A 35 6.18 -0.32 -0.91
CA HIS A 35 6.58 -1.74 -0.91
C HIS A 35 6.54 -2.31 -2.33
N GLU A 36 7.43 -3.26 -2.62
CA GLU A 36 7.59 -3.82 -3.97
C GLU A 36 6.31 -4.44 -4.52
N VAL A 37 5.49 -5.07 -3.67
CA VAL A 37 4.23 -5.71 -4.12
C VAL A 37 3.22 -4.68 -4.62
N ILE A 38 3.15 -3.50 -3.99
CA ILE A 38 2.26 -2.40 -4.37
C ILE A 38 2.71 -1.83 -5.72
N PHE A 39 4.01 -1.55 -5.86
CA PHE A 39 4.54 -1.03 -7.13
C PHE A 39 4.50 -2.10 -8.25
N GLY A 40 4.64 -3.38 -7.91
CA GLY A 40 4.43 -4.49 -8.82
C GLY A 40 3.01 -4.53 -9.40
N GLU A 41 1.98 -4.32 -8.56
CA GLU A 41 0.59 -4.20 -9.02
C GLU A 41 0.38 -2.98 -9.93
N LEU A 42 0.95 -1.82 -9.58
CA LEU A 42 0.88 -0.61 -10.41
C LEU A 42 1.53 -0.84 -11.78
N LEU A 43 2.71 -1.47 -11.81
CA LEU A 43 3.42 -1.80 -13.03
C LEU A 43 2.64 -2.78 -13.92
N GLN A 44 1.98 -3.79 -13.31
CA GLN A 44 1.11 -4.71 -14.05
C GLN A 44 -0.08 -3.98 -14.71
N GLY A 45 -0.57 -2.91 -14.10
CA GLY A 45 -1.65 -2.08 -14.63
C GLY A 45 -1.26 -1.11 -15.76
N CYS A 46 0.04 -0.90 -15.99
CA CYS A 46 0.53 0.03 -17.01
C CYS A 46 0.19 -0.44 -18.43
N LYS A 47 -0.23 0.50 -19.29
CA LYS A 47 -0.61 0.26 -20.69
C LYS A 47 0.46 0.68 -21.69
N SER A 48 1.51 1.36 -21.23
CA SER A 48 2.57 1.87 -22.08
C SER A 48 3.92 1.89 -21.36
N LYS A 49 5.01 1.93 -22.13
CA LYS A 49 6.37 2.07 -21.55
C LYS A 49 6.56 3.39 -20.81
N SER A 50 5.90 4.46 -21.24
CA SER A 50 5.98 5.75 -20.55
C SER A 50 5.30 5.71 -19.19
N GLU A 51 4.19 4.98 -19.04
CA GLU A 51 3.56 4.76 -17.72
C GLU A 51 4.49 3.94 -16.81
N VAL A 52 5.12 2.88 -17.33
CA VAL A 52 6.11 2.10 -16.58
C VAL A 52 7.25 2.97 -16.08
N SER A 53 7.87 3.77 -16.94
CA SER A 53 8.96 4.68 -16.55
C SER A 53 8.53 5.69 -15.50
N PHE A 54 7.31 6.23 -15.63
CA PHE A 54 6.76 7.17 -14.64
C PHE A 54 6.56 6.52 -13.28
N ILE A 55 6.02 5.29 -13.20
CA ILE A 55 5.88 4.57 -11.93
C ILE A 55 7.24 4.27 -11.30
N LEU A 56 8.23 3.86 -12.09
CA LEU A 56 9.58 3.58 -11.59
C LEU A 56 10.28 4.84 -11.05
N GLU A 57 10.03 6.01 -11.62
CA GLU A 57 10.55 7.27 -11.08
C GLU A 57 10.07 7.51 -9.63
N TYR A 58 8.80 7.22 -9.31
CA TYR A 58 8.33 7.29 -7.92
C TYR A 58 9.01 6.25 -7.04
N TRP A 59 9.21 5.03 -7.53
CA TRP A 59 9.88 3.98 -6.77
C TRP A 59 11.30 4.37 -6.36
N GLU A 60 12.06 4.96 -7.29
CA GLU A 60 13.44 5.36 -7.09
C GLU A 60 13.60 6.55 -6.12
N ASN A 61 12.58 7.39 -5.98
CA ASN A 61 12.64 8.63 -5.20
C ASN A 61 11.92 8.56 -3.84
N LEU A 62 11.25 7.45 -3.51
CA LEU A 62 10.51 7.28 -2.27
C LEU A 62 11.20 6.32 -1.30
N ASN A 63 10.82 6.41 -0.02
CA ASN A 63 11.33 5.51 1.00
C ASN A 63 10.75 4.10 0.79
N THR A 64 11.59 3.20 0.28
CA THR A 64 11.24 1.82 0.02
C THR A 64 11.38 0.96 1.27
N LEU A 65 10.43 0.07 1.46
CA LEU A 65 10.46 -0.95 2.49
C LEU A 65 11.04 -2.23 1.89
N THR A 66 12.15 -2.72 2.45
CA THR A 66 12.68 -4.05 2.13
C THR A 66 12.28 -5.04 3.21
N SER A 67 11.68 -6.16 2.78
CA SER A 67 11.21 -7.21 3.67
C SER A 67 11.71 -8.57 3.22
N GLU A 68 12.62 -9.14 4.00
CA GLU A 68 12.98 -10.54 3.84
C GLU A 68 11.79 -11.43 4.25
N ASN A 69 11.51 -12.47 3.46
CA ASN A 69 10.46 -13.46 3.73
C ASN A 69 9.04 -12.87 3.85
N SER A 70 8.78 -11.70 3.26
CA SER A 70 7.47 -11.00 3.31
C SER A 70 6.28 -11.91 2.98
N PHE A 71 6.39 -12.71 1.92
CA PHE A 71 5.36 -13.67 1.50
C PHE A 71 5.15 -14.82 2.50
N LEU A 72 6.22 -15.30 3.14
CA LEU A 72 6.13 -16.40 4.11
C LEU A 72 5.41 -15.92 5.38
N GLU A 73 5.82 -14.76 5.91
CA GLU A 73 5.18 -14.16 7.09
C GLU A 73 3.72 -13.78 6.80
N ALA A 74 3.45 -13.23 5.61
CA ALA A 74 2.08 -12.98 5.15
C ALA A 74 1.25 -14.26 5.06
N GLY A 75 1.83 -15.36 4.59
CA GLY A 75 1.17 -16.67 4.54
C GLY A 75 0.82 -17.18 5.94
N LYS A 76 1.74 -17.04 6.89
CA LYS A 76 1.50 -17.38 8.30
C LYS A 76 0.40 -16.53 8.92
N LEU A 77 0.45 -15.21 8.74
CA LEU A 77 -0.61 -14.29 9.17
C LEU A 77 -1.96 -14.65 8.55
N SER A 78 -1.96 -14.96 7.25
CA SER A 78 -3.16 -15.34 6.50
C SER A 78 -3.82 -16.59 7.07
N TYR A 79 -3.02 -17.60 7.41
CA TYR A 79 -3.48 -18.82 8.08
C TYR A 79 -4.03 -18.53 9.48
N GLU A 80 -3.27 -17.83 10.33
CA GLU A 80 -3.64 -17.55 11.71
C GLU A 80 -4.93 -16.72 11.82
N GLN A 81 -5.09 -15.72 10.95
CA GLN A 81 -6.25 -14.83 10.96
C GLN A 81 -7.36 -15.23 9.99
N LYS A 82 -7.21 -16.35 9.29
CA LYS A 82 -8.13 -16.84 8.24
C LYS A 82 -8.44 -15.77 7.19
N LEU A 83 -7.41 -15.05 6.72
CA LEU A 83 -7.58 -13.92 5.79
C LEU A 83 -8.17 -14.38 4.44
N LYS A 84 -7.78 -15.56 3.96
CA LYS A 84 -8.34 -16.15 2.75
C LYS A 84 -9.86 -16.35 2.83
N ASP A 85 -10.37 -16.83 3.96
CA ASP A 85 -11.83 -17.02 4.17
C ASP A 85 -12.57 -15.67 4.19
N LYS A 86 -11.87 -14.59 4.50
CA LYS A 86 -12.36 -13.20 4.46
C LYS A 86 -12.18 -12.54 3.09
N GLY A 87 -11.69 -13.29 2.10
CA GLY A 87 -11.51 -12.82 0.72
C GLY A 87 -10.32 -11.91 0.50
N VAL A 88 -9.32 -11.97 1.39
CA VAL A 88 -8.05 -11.22 1.33
C VAL A 88 -6.98 -12.12 0.72
N GLY A 89 -6.35 -11.65 -0.36
CA GLY A 89 -5.33 -12.39 -1.10
C GLY A 89 -3.98 -12.43 -0.39
N LEU A 90 -3.01 -13.18 -0.93
CA LEU A 90 -1.66 -13.22 -0.37
C LEU A 90 -0.94 -11.86 -0.49
N ILE A 91 -1.13 -11.14 -1.59
CA ILE A 91 -0.56 -9.79 -1.79
C ILE A 91 -1.10 -8.82 -0.74
N ASP A 92 -2.42 -8.73 -0.58
CA ASP A 92 -3.04 -7.94 0.49
C ASP A 92 -2.56 -8.39 1.88
N SER A 93 -2.35 -9.69 2.07
CA SER A 93 -1.80 -10.23 3.32
C SER A 93 -0.38 -9.73 3.58
N VAL A 94 0.46 -9.58 2.54
CA VAL A 94 1.78 -8.94 2.66
C VAL A 94 1.62 -7.50 3.11
N ILE A 95 0.77 -6.71 2.44
CA ILE A 95 0.55 -5.30 2.77
C ILE A 95 0.08 -5.13 4.22
N ILE A 96 -0.89 -5.95 4.66
CA ILE A 96 -1.38 -5.96 6.04
C ILE A 96 -0.27 -6.33 7.02
N ASN A 97 0.48 -7.38 6.72
CA ASN A 97 1.57 -7.87 7.58
C ASN A 97 2.67 -6.81 7.75
N GLU A 98 3.07 -6.16 6.67
CA GLU A 98 4.07 -5.08 6.70
C GLU A 98 3.59 -3.89 7.51
N ALA A 99 2.33 -3.49 7.34
CA ALA A 99 1.77 -2.38 8.11
C ALA A 99 1.78 -2.68 9.62
N ILE A 100 1.28 -3.86 10.01
CA ILE A 100 1.15 -4.24 11.42
C ILE A 100 2.52 -4.43 12.08
N ASN A 101 3.40 -5.23 11.49
CA ASN A 101 4.68 -5.61 12.12
C ASN A 101 5.64 -4.43 12.27
N ARG A 102 5.49 -3.41 11.43
CA ARG A 102 6.33 -2.21 11.43
C ARG A 102 5.64 -0.99 12.04
N ASN A 103 4.45 -1.18 12.61
CA ASN A 103 3.65 -0.11 13.23
C ASN A 103 3.44 1.08 12.29
N LEU A 104 3.20 0.79 11.00
CA LEU A 104 2.88 1.78 9.98
C LEU A 104 1.37 1.94 9.89
N LYS A 105 0.92 3.13 9.52
CA LYS A 105 -0.47 3.32 9.14
C LYS A 105 -0.67 2.91 7.68
N LEU A 106 -1.63 2.05 7.39
CA LEU A 106 -2.02 1.72 6.02
C LEU A 106 -3.09 2.69 5.53
N TRP A 107 -2.85 3.32 4.38
CA TRP A 107 -3.86 4.07 3.65
C TRP A 107 -4.35 3.23 2.47
N THR A 108 -5.62 2.79 2.52
CA THR A 108 -6.25 1.94 1.51
C THR A 108 -7.73 2.27 1.36
N LEU A 109 -8.27 2.04 0.16
CA LEU A 109 -9.70 2.07 -0.13
C LEU A 109 -10.34 0.67 -0.12
N ASP A 110 -9.55 -0.38 0.06
CA ASP A 110 -10.06 -1.75 0.08
C ASP A 110 -10.84 -2.02 1.38
N LYS A 111 -12.16 -2.18 1.22
CA LYS A 111 -13.09 -2.43 2.33
C LYS A 111 -12.84 -3.75 3.06
N LYS A 112 -12.25 -4.74 2.41
CA LYS A 112 -11.89 -6.02 3.04
C LYS A 112 -10.68 -5.83 3.93
N ILE A 113 -9.64 -5.14 3.45
CA ILE A 113 -8.45 -4.82 4.25
C ILE A 113 -8.84 -3.98 5.48
N LEU A 114 -9.66 -2.94 5.28
CA LEU A 114 -10.14 -2.07 6.37
C LEU A 114 -10.92 -2.82 7.47
N LYS A 115 -11.56 -3.96 7.14
CA LYS A 115 -12.25 -4.81 8.13
C LYS A 115 -11.28 -5.66 8.96
N ILE A 116 -10.07 -5.90 8.47
CA ILE A 116 -9.03 -6.65 9.19
C ILE A 116 -8.26 -5.74 10.14
N LEU A 117 -7.95 -4.53 9.69
CA LEU A 117 -7.12 -3.60 10.44
C LEU A 117 -7.83 -3.01 11.65
N SER A 118 -7.07 -2.78 12.72
CA SER A 118 -7.55 -2.03 13.85
C SER A 118 -7.49 -0.52 13.55
N ALA A 119 -8.28 0.28 14.27
CA ALA A 119 -8.39 1.73 14.00
C ALA A 119 -7.04 2.48 14.13
N LYS A 120 -6.10 1.97 14.93
CA LYS A 120 -4.75 2.57 15.06
C LYS A 120 -3.88 2.34 13.81
N ASP A 121 -4.09 1.24 13.10
CA ASP A 121 -3.30 0.81 11.94
C ASP A 121 -3.83 1.42 10.64
N VAL A 122 -4.99 2.09 10.67
CA VAL A 122 -5.58 2.75 9.51
C VAL A 122 -5.15 4.22 9.47
N TYR A 123 -4.58 4.65 8.35
CA TYR A 123 -4.42 6.07 8.05
C TYR A 123 -5.79 6.66 7.71
N ARG A 124 -6.16 7.72 8.41
CA ARG A 124 -7.38 8.47 8.15
C ARG A 124 -6.99 9.84 7.66
N SER A 125 -7.52 10.19 6.50
CA SER A 125 -7.36 11.52 5.94
C SER A 125 -7.82 12.57 6.95
N LYS A 126 -7.04 13.65 7.07
CA LYS A 126 -7.46 14.83 7.80
C LYS A 126 -8.35 15.67 6.86
N GLN A 127 -9.61 15.26 6.71
CA GLN A 127 -10.67 16.15 6.22
C GLN A 127 -11.41 16.78 7.38
#